data_AF-A0A6M3J291-F1
#
_entry.id   AF-A0A6M3J291-F1
#
_cell.length_a   1.000
_cell.length_b   1.000
_cell.length_c   1.000
_cell.angle_alpha   90.00
_cell.angle_beta   90.00
_cell.angle_gamma   90.00
#
_symmetry.space_group_name_H-M   'P 1'
#
loop_
_entity.id
_entity.type
_entity.pdbx_description
1 polymer ?
#
loop_
_entity_poly.entity_id
_entity_poly.type
_entity_poly.pdbx_seq_one_letter_code
_entity_poly.pdbx_strand_id
1 'polypeptide(L)'
;MPNNNLPDIQDTLNHPTAIKGIDIDKIVEHRAKGLTYEEIGTLLGCNKSNIAYHLEKLGLNGELEDLEAWKKHKADILALKQREILKTLNLTELKKIPPGSRVVSFGILYDKERLERGQSTENLAVDTLLRDLDD
;
A
#
# COMPACT_ATOMS: atom_id res chain seq x y z
N MET A 1 -13.61 -26.64 11.88
CA MET A 1 -12.40 -25.90 11.46
C MET A 1 -12.86 -24.58 10.87
N PRO A 2 -12.56 -23.41 11.47
CA PRO A 2 -12.91 -22.14 10.82
C PRO A 2 -12.03 -21.97 9.58
N ASN A 3 -12.70 -21.78 8.44
CA ASN A 3 -12.11 -21.64 7.13
C ASN A 3 -11.47 -20.24 7.03
N ASN A 4 -10.14 -20.16 7.12
CA ASN A 4 -9.37 -18.92 7.16
C ASN A 4 -8.95 -18.48 5.75
N ASN A 5 -9.89 -18.46 4.80
CA ASN A 5 -9.66 -17.80 3.51
C ASN A 5 -9.86 -16.30 3.70
N LEU A 6 -8.76 -15.61 4.02
CA LEU A 6 -8.68 -14.17 3.81
C LEU A 6 -8.80 -13.93 2.29
N PRO A 7 -9.75 -13.10 1.82
CA PRO A 7 -9.87 -12.83 0.39
C PRO A 7 -8.59 -12.16 -0.11
N ASP A 8 -8.12 -12.63 -1.26
CA ASP A 8 -6.95 -12.11 -1.95
C ASP A 8 -7.17 -10.62 -2.24
N ILE A 9 -6.24 -9.78 -1.78
CA ILE A 9 -6.34 -8.31 -1.87
C ILE A 9 -6.35 -7.86 -3.34
N GLN A 10 -5.94 -8.73 -4.28
CA GLN A 10 -5.99 -8.43 -5.71
C GLN A 10 -7.37 -8.64 -6.36
N ASP A 11 -8.27 -9.41 -5.74
CA ASP A 11 -9.65 -9.59 -6.24
C ASP A 11 -10.57 -8.40 -5.88
N THR A 12 -10.22 -7.62 -4.85
CA THR A 12 -11.02 -6.47 -4.42
C THR A 12 -10.79 -5.20 -5.26
N LEU A 13 -9.75 -5.19 -6.10
CA LEU A 13 -9.40 -4.05 -6.95
C LEU A 13 -9.88 -4.18 -8.41
N ASN A 14 -10.62 -5.24 -8.75
CA ASN A 14 -11.05 -5.50 -10.13
C ASN A 14 -12.56 -5.76 -10.25
N HIS A 15 -13.38 -4.85 -9.71
CA HIS A 15 -14.82 -4.86 -9.95
C HIS A 15 -15.24 -3.79 -10.97
N PRO A 16 -15.60 -4.18 -12.21
CA PRO A 16 -16.20 -3.28 -13.16
C PRO A 16 -17.68 -3.13 -12.80
N THR A 17 -18.02 -2.11 -12.02
CA THR A 17 -19.41 -1.65 -11.92
C THR A 17 -19.45 -0.15 -12.09
N ALA A 18 -19.52 0.27 -13.36
CA ALA A 18 -20.01 1.57 -13.76
C ALA A 18 -21.47 1.70 -13.27
N ILE A 19 -21.65 2.29 -12.10
CA ILE A 19 -22.95 2.80 -11.65
C ILE A 19 -23.04 4.22 -12.18
N LYS A 20 -24.10 4.55 -12.93
CA LYS A 20 -24.31 5.87 -13.54
C LYS A 20 -24.00 7.01 -12.55
N GLY A 21 -22.93 7.74 -12.84
CA GLY A 21 -22.78 9.16 -12.53
C GLY A 21 -22.08 9.57 -11.23
N ILE A 22 -21.57 8.64 -10.41
CA ILE A 22 -20.88 9.02 -9.18
C ILE A 22 -19.43 8.55 -9.23
N ASP A 23 -18.54 9.54 -9.21
CA ASP A 23 -17.10 9.35 -9.20
C ASP A 23 -16.64 8.97 -7.78
N ILE A 24 -16.34 7.69 -7.60
CA ILE A 24 -15.92 7.11 -6.33
C ILE A 24 -14.58 7.73 -5.88
N ASP A 25 -13.69 8.06 -6.83
CA ASP A 25 -12.39 8.66 -6.52
C ASP A 25 -12.58 10.05 -5.93
N LYS A 26 -13.55 10.83 -6.44
CA LYS A 26 -13.91 12.13 -5.83
C LYS A 26 -14.49 12.00 -4.43
N ILE A 27 -15.29 10.97 -4.16
CA ILE A 27 -15.81 10.73 -2.79
C ILE A 27 -14.64 10.50 -1.82
N VAL A 28 -13.70 9.65 -2.22
CA VAL A 28 -12.50 9.32 -1.43
C VAL A 28 -11.63 10.56 -1.24
N GLU A 29 -11.39 11.33 -2.30
CA GLU A 29 -10.58 12.56 -2.26
C GLU A 29 -11.18 13.62 -1.32
N HIS A 30 -12.49 13.89 -1.43
CA HIS A 30 -13.14 14.86 -0.55
C HIS A 30 -13.19 14.38 0.90
N ARG A 31 -13.36 13.06 1.12
CA ARG A 31 -13.34 12.52 2.48
C ARG A 31 -11.94 12.57 3.12
N ALA A 32 -10.88 12.35 2.34
CA ALA A 32 -9.49 12.52 2.80
C ALA A 32 -9.16 13.99 3.17
N LYS A 33 -9.86 14.96 2.57
CA LYS A 33 -9.77 16.39 2.93
C LYS A 33 -10.56 16.76 4.20
N GLY A 34 -11.19 15.78 4.86
CA GLY A 34 -11.94 15.99 6.11
C GLY A 34 -13.39 16.44 5.93
N LEU A 35 -13.92 16.44 4.70
CA LEU A 35 -15.32 16.82 4.47
C LEU A 35 -16.26 15.75 5.02
N THR A 36 -17.39 16.19 5.58
CA THR A 36 -18.46 15.31 6.07
C THR A 36 -19.25 14.70 4.92
N TYR A 37 -19.95 13.59 5.17
CA TYR A 37 -20.78 12.94 4.15
C TYR A 37 -21.89 13.86 3.59
N GLU A 38 -22.34 14.84 4.37
CA GLU A 38 -23.35 15.80 3.94
C GLU A 38 -22.78 16.84 2.97
N GLU A 39 -21.56 17.33 3.25
CA GLU A 39 -20.85 18.26 2.37
C GLU A 39 -20.44 17.59 1.05
N ILE A 40 -19.94 16.36 1.12
CA ILE A 40 -19.59 15.58 -0.08
C ILE A 40 -20.85 15.31 -0.92
N GLY A 41 -21.98 15.02 -0.27
CA GLY A 41 -23.26 14.79 -0.95
C GLY A 41 -23.78 16.03 -1.65
N THR A 42 -23.62 17.18 -1.00
CA THR A 42 -23.97 18.49 -1.58
C THR A 42 -23.08 18.83 -2.78
N LEU A 43 -21.78 18.54 -2.71
CA LEU A 43 -20.82 18.79 -3.79
C LEU A 43 -21.03 17.88 -5.01
N LEU A 44 -21.35 16.61 -4.78
CA LEU A 44 -21.48 15.61 -5.84
C LEU A 44 -22.93 15.37 -6.28
N GLY A 45 -23.89 16.10 -5.71
CA GLY A 45 -25.31 15.96 -6.01
C GLY A 45 -25.89 14.59 -5.64
N CYS A 46 -25.34 13.94 -4.60
CA CYS A 46 -25.73 12.61 -4.17
C CYS A 46 -26.13 12.58 -2.69
N ASN A 47 -26.96 11.60 -2.31
CA ASN A 47 -27.42 11.45 -0.94
C ASN A 47 -26.27 10.96 -0.04
N LYS A 48 -26.16 11.48 1.18
CA LYS A 48 -25.19 11.03 2.21
C LYS A 48 -25.19 9.51 2.43
N SER A 49 -26.34 8.86 2.33
CA SER A 49 -26.44 7.40 2.46
C SER A 49 -25.72 6.66 1.34
N ASN A 50 -25.67 7.26 0.15
CA ASN A 50 -24.95 6.70 -1.00
C ASN A 50 -23.44 6.80 -0.82
N ILE A 51 -22.96 7.92 -0.26
CA ILE A 51 -21.55 8.12 0.10
C ILE A 51 -21.12 7.12 1.18
N ALA A 52 -21.91 6.99 2.25
CA ALA A 52 -21.64 6.03 3.32
C ALA A 52 -21.58 4.59 2.78
N TYR A 53 -22.51 4.20 1.91
CA TYR A 53 -22.52 2.89 1.26
C TYR A 53 -21.24 2.61 0.46
N HIS A 54 -20.78 3.58 -0.33
CA HIS A 54 -19.56 3.42 -1.12
C HIS A 54 -18.29 3.35 -0.26
N LEU A 55 -18.20 4.17 0.79
CA LEU A 55 -17.07 4.15 1.73
C LEU A 55 -17.04 2.87 2.57
N GLU A 56 -18.21 2.37 2.99
CA GLU A 56 -18.34 1.09 3.69
C GLU A 56 -17.89 -0.08 2.83
N LYS A 57 -18.31 -0.11 1.56
CA LYS A 57 -17.91 -1.15 0.60
C LYS A 57 -16.40 -1.20 0.37
N LEU A 58 -15.72 -0.06 0.50
CA LEU A 58 -14.27 0.05 0.39
C LEU A 58 -13.54 -0.20 1.72
N GLY A 59 -14.26 -0.41 2.83
CA GLY A 59 -13.67 -0.56 4.16
C GLY A 59 -13.07 0.72 4.72
N LEU A 60 -13.46 1.89 4.20
CA LEU A 60 -12.89 3.20 4.53
C LEU A 60 -13.75 4.01 5.51
N ASN A 61 -14.63 3.35 6.25
CA ASN A 61 -15.51 4.00 7.23
C ASN A 61 -14.70 4.54 8.42
N GLY A 62 -14.34 5.82 8.36
CA GLY A 62 -13.72 6.56 9.47
C GLY A 62 -12.19 6.66 9.44
N GLU A 63 -11.51 6.03 8.48
CA GLU A 63 -10.04 5.91 8.48
C GLU A 63 -9.33 6.71 7.37
N LEU A 64 -10.07 7.46 6.55
CA LEU A 64 -9.51 8.15 5.38
C LEU A 64 -8.61 9.34 5.72
N GLU A 65 -8.92 10.06 6.79
CA GLU A 65 -8.08 11.15 7.29
C GLU A 65 -6.74 10.60 7.82
N ASP A 66 -6.76 9.41 8.44
CA ASP A 66 -5.56 8.69 8.89
C ASP A 66 -4.80 8.01 7.74
N LEU A 67 -5.49 7.64 6.64
CA LEU A 67 -4.88 6.95 5.51
C LEU A 67 -3.86 7.82 4.77
N GLU A 68 -4.14 9.11 4.56
CA GLU A 68 -3.18 10.02 3.91
C GLU A 68 -1.98 10.32 4.81
N ALA A 69 -2.20 10.49 6.12
CA ALA A 69 -1.12 10.59 7.09
C ALA A 69 -0.27 9.30 7.11
N TRP A 70 -0.91 8.13 7.06
CA TRP A 70 -0.24 6.84 6.99
C TRP A 70 0.57 6.68 5.71
N LYS A 71 0.02 7.01 4.53
CA LYS A 71 0.74 6.97 3.25
C LYS A 71 1.96 7.88 3.27
N LYS A 72 1.78 9.12 3.75
CA LYS A 72 2.84 10.13 3.85
C LYS A 72 4.00 9.66 4.74
N HIS A 73 3.69 9.01 5.86
CA HIS A 73 4.69 8.52 6.83
C HIS A 73 4.97 7.02 6.71
N LYS A 74 4.54 6.38 5.60
CA LYS A 74 4.59 4.92 5.44
C LYS A 74 6.01 4.39 5.54
N ALA A 75 6.95 5.08 4.90
CA ALA A 75 8.37 4.71 4.94
C ALA A 75 8.91 4.70 6.37
N ASP A 76 8.61 5.76 7.15
CA ASP A 76 9.05 5.90 8.54
C ASP A 76 8.42 4.84 9.44
N ILE A 77 7.11 4.60 9.30
CA ILE A 77 6.38 3.57 10.07
C ILE A 77 6.97 2.19 9.78
N LEU A 78 7.20 1.87 8.51
CA LEU A 78 7.80 0.60 8.11
C LEU A 78 9.23 0.46 8.64
N ALA A 79 10.03 1.53 8.61
CA ALA A 79 11.39 1.52 9.15
C ALA A 79 11.39 1.23 10.67
N LEU A 80 10.45 1.82 11.43
CA LEU A 80 10.29 1.52 12.85
C LEU A 80 9.92 0.05 13.08
N LYS A 81 8.97 -0.49 12.30
CA LYS A 81 8.57 -1.91 12.42
C LYS A 81 9.68 -2.87 12.02
N GLN A 82 10.46 -2.54 10.99
CA GLN A 82 11.65 -3.29 10.61
C GLN A 82 12.65 -3.34 11.77
N ARG A 83 12.91 -2.21 12.43
CA ARG A 83 13.78 -2.15 13.61
C ARG A 83 13.28 -3.07 14.73
N GLU A 84 11.98 -3.09 15.01
CA GLU A 84 11.40 -3.99 16.02
C GLU A 84 11.61 -5.47 15.66
N ILE A 85 11.39 -5.85 14.40
CA ILE A 85 11.66 -7.22 13.92
C ILE A 85 13.14 -7.57 14.10
N LEU A 86 14.05 -6.67 13.71
CA LEU A 86 15.49 -6.90 13.83
C LEU A 86 15.94 -7.13 15.28
N LYS A 87 15.32 -6.46 16.26
CA LYS A 87 15.60 -6.70 17.69
C LYS A 87 15.26 -8.12 18.15
N THR A 88 14.31 -8.77 17.48
CA THR A 88 13.91 -10.14 17.83
C THR A 88 14.88 -11.21 17.30
N LEU A 89 15.69 -10.87 16.28
CA LEU A 89 16.64 -11.79 15.68
C LEU A 89 17.81 -12.04 16.63
N ASN A 90 17.92 -13.26 17.12
CA ASN A 90 19.05 -13.72 17.92
C ASN A 90 19.59 -15.06 17.39
N LEU A 91 20.78 -15.45 17.83
CA LEU A 91 21.46 -16.66 17.35
C LEU A 91 20.65 -17.94 17.60
N THR A 92 19.86 -17.98 18.67
CA THR A 92 19.02 -19.14 19.00
C THR A 92 17.88 -19.29 18.00
N GLU A 93 17.19 -18.19 17.67
CA GLU A 93 16.14 -18.20 16.64
C GLU A 93 16.72 -18.46 15.24
N LEU A 94 17.88 -17.90 14.92
CA LEU A 94 18.53 -18.11 13.63
C LEU A 94 18.88 -19.59 13.39
N LYS A 95 19.27 -20.33 14.43
CA LYS A 95 19.56 -21.78 14.33
C LYS A 95 18.31 -22.62 14.10
N LYS A 96 17.13 -22.16 14.52
CA LYS A 96 15.84 -22.84 14.27
C LYS A 96 15.37 -22.69 12.83
N ILE A 97 15.86 -21.67 12.11
CA ILE A 97 15.51 -21.43 10.71
C ILE A 97 16.14 -22.53 9.83
N PRO A 98 15.35 -23.18 8.95
CA PRO A 98 15.87 -24.16 8.00
C PRO A 98 17.08 -23.61 7.21
N PRO A 99 18.11 -24.44 6.93
CA PRO A 99 19.31 -23.98 6.22
C PRO A 99 19.02 -23.24 4.91
N GLY A 100 18.08 -23.74 4.09
CA GLY A 100 17.69 -23.09 2.84
C GLY A 100 17.14 -21.68 3.04
N SER A 101 16.26 -21.49 4.04
CA SER A 101 15.72 -20.18 4.37
C SER A 101 16.80 -19.20 4.86
N ARG A 102 17.84 -19.69 5.57
CA ARG A 102 18.98 -18.84 5.96
C ARG A 102 19.77 -18.34 4.74
N VAL A 103 19.98 -19.20 3.74
CA VAL A 103 20.68 -18.83 2.50
C VAL A 103 19.86 -17.80 1.70
N VAL A 104 18.55 -17.99 1.59
CA VAL A 104 17.66 -17.02 0.93
C VAL A 104 17.68 -15.68 1.66
N SER A 105 17.54 -15.67 2.99
CA SER A 105 17.61 -14.45 3.78
C SER A 105 18.94 -13.73 3.64
N PHE A 106 20.06 -14.47 3.56
CA PHE A 106 21.36 -13.88 3.28
C PHE A 106 21.39 -13.17 1.93
N GLY A 107 20.88 -13.79 0.86
CA GLY A 107 20.82 -13.18 -0.47
C GLY A 107 20.01 -11.87 -0.49
N ILE A 108 18.85 -11.85 0.17
CA ILE A 108 18.02 -10.65 0.31
C ILE A 108 18.76 -9.53 1.05
N LEU A 109 19.38 -9.86 2.20
CA LEU A 109 20.11 -8.88 3.01
C LEU A 109 21.32 -8.32 2.26
N TYR A 110 22.05 -9.16 1.53
CA TYR A 110 23.17 -8.75 0.70
C TYR A 110 22.73 -7.78 -0.41
N ASP A 111 21.62 -8.08 -1.09
CA ASP A 111 21.06 -7.17 -2.11
C ASP A 111 20.67 -5.81 -1.52
N LYS A 112 20.02 -5.79 -0.34
CA LYS A 112 19.66 -4.53 0.33
C LYS A 112 20.88 -3.74 0.82
N GLU A 113 21.90 -4.42 1.35
CA GLU A 113 23.16 -3.80 1.72
C GLU A 113 23.84 -3.12 0.51
N ARG A 114 23.83 -3.76 -0.65
CA ARG A 114 24.32 -3.15 -1.89
C ARG A 114 23.54 -1.89 -2.27
N LEU A 115 22.21 -1.90 -2.17
CA LEU A 115 21.37 -0.73 -2.46
C LEU A 115 21.66 0.43 -1.51
N GLU A 116 21.79 0.17 -0.20
CA GLU A 116 22.13 1.19 0.81
C GLU A 116 23.52 1.81 0.58
N ARG A 117 24.46 1.02 0.04
CA ARG A 117 25.80 1.49 -0.34
C ARG A 117 25.84 2.18 -1.71
N GLY A 118 24.70 2.39 -2.35
CA GLY A 118 24.61 2.97 -3.69
C GLY A 118 25.19 2.10 -4.79
N GLN A 119 25.42 0.80 -4.54
CA GLN A 119 25.93 -0.17 -5.51
C GLN A 119 24.79 -0.80 -6.35
N SER A 120 23.74 -0.02 -6.59
CA SER A 120 22.58 -0.42 -7.38
C SER A 120 23.03 -0.66 -8.82
N THR A 121 23.00 -1.91 -9.25
CA THR A 121 23.07 -2.26 -10.67
C THR A 121 21.76 -1.87 -11.31
N GLU A 122 21.64 -0.59 -11.65
CA GLU A 122 21.00 -0.13 -12.87
C GLU A 122 19.70 -0.83 -13.29
N ASN A 123 18.55 -0.24 -12.93
CA ASN A 123 17.42 -0.12 -13.86
C ASN A 123 17.72 1.03 -14.85
N LEU A 124 18.86 0.98 -15.53
CA LEU A 124 19.28 1.95 -16.56
C LEU A 124 18.79 1.52 -17.95
N ALA A 125 17.66 0.81 -18.00
CA ALA A 125 17.11 0.18 -19.21
C ALA A 125 15.94 0.94 -19.85
N VAL A 126 15.51 2.10 -19.30
CA VAL A 126 14.39 2.86 -19.87
C VAL A 126 14.69 4.34 -20.14
N ASP A 127 15.56 5.00 -19.37
CA ASP A 127 15.86 6.43 -19.59
C ASP A 127 16.76 6.68 -20.82
N THR A 128 17.66 5.74 -21.13
CA THR A 128 18.62 5.90 -22.24
C THR A 128 17.95 5.75 -23.61
N LEU A 129 16.87 4.97 -23.72
CA LEU A 129 16.22 4.69 -25.00
C LEU A 129 15.27 5.83 -25.46
N LEU A 130 14.83 6.70 -24.54
CA LEU A 130 14.02 7.88 -24.88
C LEU A 130 14.88 9.07 -25.30
N ARG A 131 16.12 9.17 -24.82
CA ARG A 131 17.04 10.24 -25.26
C ARG A 131 17.55 10.04 -26.69
N ASP A 132 17.67 8.80 -27.15
CA ASP A 132 18.15 8.49 -28.50
C ASP A 132 17.05 8.53 -29.57
N LEU A 133 15.80 8.83 -29.20
CA LEU A 133 14.66 8.96 -30.13
C LEU A 133 14.26 10.43 -30.41
N ASP A 134 14.84 11.37 -29.68
CA ASP A 134 14.60 12.81 -29.81
C ASP A 134 15.74 13.57 -30.54
N ASP A 135 16.75 12.86 -31.07
CA ASP A 135 17.84 13.39 -31.93
C ASP A 135 17.72 12.93 -33.40
#